data_AF-A0A9P8EZH7-F1
#
_entry.id   AF-A0A9P8EZH7-F1
#
_cell.length_a   1.000
_cell.length_b   1.000
_cell.length_c   1.000
_cell.angle_alpha   90.00
_cell.angle_beta   90.00
_cell.angle_gamma   90.00
#
_symmetry.space_group_name_H-M   'P 1'
#
loop_
_entity.id
_entity.type
_entity.pdbx_description
1 polymer ?
#
loop_
_entity_poly.entity_id
_entity_poly.type
_entity_poly.pdbx_seq_one_letter_code
_entity_poly.pdbx_strand_id
1 'polypeptide(L)'
;MTIYDRNLSRTAANRFFKLLAEQQWDVLADSFWLSQVIHLMFGSIDMNSSLKLHNDDFKCLPASKLFNTHSADPRLADIMLDSEFENFIASHKRFVQELGEVKTKDVLEPLANLQHTDSNLAHDIWTAYFPLIWSSLSRDDREDMETGLINLLTKDFHQRQTDKRPNCVATLIDGIVRAKPRVKFPPHVLKFQAKNYNAWYSAATYIEELAMKPIVDTPATR
;
A
#
# COMPACT_ATOMS: atom_id res chain seq x y z
N MET A 1 7.80 -19.09 -0.33
CA MET A 1 7.94 -17.68 -0.71
C MET A 1 9.40 -17.26 -0.98
N THR A 2 10.34 -17.51 -0.07
CA THR A 2 11.73 -17.02 -0.15
C THR A 2 12.50 -17.41 -1.43
N ILE A 3 12.37 -18.65 -1.90
CA ILE A 3 13.04 -19.11 -3.13
C ILE A 3 12.53 -18.33 -4.35
N TYR A 4 11.22 -18.11 -4.44
CA TYR A 4 10.62 -17.38 -5.55
C TYR A 4 10.97 -15.88 -5.47
N ASP A 5 10.91 -15.26 -4.28
CA ASP A 5 11.34 -13.87 -4.07
C ASP A 5 12.77 -13.61 -4.56
N ARG A 6 13.70 -14.55 -4.31
CA ARG A 6 15.09 -14.44 -4.75
C ARG A 6 15.24 -14.40 -6.28
N ASN A 7 14.30 -14.97 -7.01
CA ASN A 7 14.30 -15.01 -8.49
C ASN A 7 13.53 -13.84 -9.13
N LEU A 8 12.99 -12.92 -8.32
CA LEU A 8 12.34 -11.71 -8.78
C LEU A 8 13.32 -10.53 -8.75
N SER A 9 13.19 -9.62 -9.73
CA SER A 9 13.92 -8.35 -9.72
C SER A 9 13.67 -7.60 -8.42
N ARG A 10 14.68 -6.88 -7.90
CA ARG A 10 14.50 -5.97 -6.76
C ARG A 10 13.85 -4.63 -7.15
N THR A 11 13.81 -4.32 -8.46
CA THR A 11 13.10 -3.15 -8.99
C THR A 11 11.59 -3.36 -8.88
N ALA A 12 10.90 -2.41 -8.25
CA ALA A 12 9.44 -2.46 -8.06
C ALA A 12 8.68 -2.59 -9.39
N ALA A 13 9.05 -1.84 -10.43
CA ALA A 13 8.40 -1.90 -11.75
C ALA A 13 8.46 -3.30 -12.39
N ASN A 14 9.67 -3.85 -12.56
CA ASN A 14 9.85 -5.18 -13.16
C ASN A 14 9.17 -6.28 -12.33
N ARG A 15 9.22 -6.18 -11.00
CA ARG A 15 8.56 -7.13 -10.11
C ARG A 15 7.05 -7.05 -10.24
N PHE A 16 6.51 -5.84 -10.27
CA PHE A 16 5.08 -5.59 -10.44
C PHE A 16 4.58 -6.15 -11.77
N PHE A 17 5.31 -5.90 -12.86
CA PHE A 17 4.98 -6.42 -14.20
C PHE A 17 5.02 -7.94 -14.22
N LYS A 18 6.10 -8.54 -13.70
CA LYS A 18 6.25 -9.99 -13.65
C LYS A 18 5.13 -10.67 -12.85
N LEU A 19 4.73 -10.09 -11.71
CA LEU A 19 3.71 -10.69 -10.85
C LEU A 19 2.28 -10.52 -11.36
N LEU A 20 1.95 -9.42 -12.03
CA LEU A 20 0.59 -9.16 -12.51
C LEU A 20 0.37 -9.49 -13.99
N ALA A 21 1.33 -9.20 -14.86
CA ALA A 21 1.18 -9.35 -16.30
C ALA A 21 1.66 -10.72 -16.81
N GLU A 22 2.73 -11.28 -16.23
CA GLU A 22 3.35 -12.52 -16.72
C GLU A 22 2.97 -13.77 -15.91
N GLN A 23 2.94 -13.67 -14.58
CA GLN A 23 2.73 -14.81 -13.71
C GLN A 23 1.30 -15.35 -13.79
N GLN A 24 1.19 -16.68 -13.86
CA GLN A 24 -0.08 -17.39 -13.82
C GLN A 24 -0.47 -17.72 -12.37
N TRP A 25 -1.70 -17.37 -12.00
CA TRP A 25 -2.28 -17.56 -10.65
C TRP A 25 -3.48 -18.52 -10.65
N ASP A 26 -3.72 -19.23 -11.75
CA ASP A 26 -4.82 -20.17 -11.96
C ASP A 26 -4.83 -21.34 -10.95
N VAL A 27 -3.65 -21.81 -10.55
CA VAL A 27 -3.50 -22.83 -9.50
C VAL A 27 -4.03 -22.33 -8.14
N LEU A 28 -3.98 -21.02 -7.91
CA LEU A 28 -4.44 -20.36 -6.69
C LEU A 28 -5.79 -19.63 -6.88
N ALA A 29 -6.52 -19.94 -7.95
CA ALA A 29 -7.76 -19.27 -8.33
C ALA A 29 -8.86 -19.34 -7.25
N ASP A 30 -8.86 -20.42 -6.47
CA ASP A 30 -9.80 -20.63 -5.35
C ASP A 30 -9.37 -19.88 -4.08
N SER A 31 -8.22 -19.23 -4.05
CA SER A 31 -7.70 -18.49 -2.90
C SER A 31 -7.62 -16.98 -3.16
N PHE A 32 -7.40 -16.19 -2.11
CA PHE A 32 -7.08 -14.76 -2.28
C PHE A 32 -5.61 -14.60 -2.68
N TRP A 33 -5.27 -15.00 -3.91
CA TRP A 33 -3.90 -15.07 -4.43
C TRP A 33 -3.18 -13.71 -4.43
N LEU A 34 -3.93 -12.61 -4.39
CA LEU A 34 -3.36 -11.26 -4.29
C LEU A 34 -2.53 -11.06 -3.01
N SER A 35 -2.81 -11.80 -1.92
CA SER A 35 -1.95 -11.81 -0.72
C SER A 35 -0.52 -12.28 -1.04
N GLN A 36 -0.37 -13.20 -2.00
CA GLN A 36 0.96 -13.65 -2.46
C GLN A 36 1.67 -12.54 -3.24
N VAL A 37 0.93 -11.84 -4.12
CA VAL A 37 1.48 -10.70 -4.87
C VAL A 37 1.94 -9.60 -3.93
N ILE A 38 1.14 -9.22 -2.94
CA ILE A 38 1.50 -8.20 -1.95
C ILE A 38 2.79 -8.60 -1.21
N HIS A 39 2.82 -9.82 -0.67
CA HIS A 39 3.99 -10.33 0.05
C HIS A 39 5.25 -10.31 -0.84
N LEU A 40 5.15 -10.75 -2.10
CA LEU A 40 6.28 -10.72 -3.02
C LEU A 40 6.67 -9.29 -3.38
N MET A 41 5.72 -8.38 -3.55
CA MET A 41 6.00 -6.97 -3.82
C MET A 41 6.74 -6.30 -2.66
N PHE A 42 6.46 -6.65 -1.41
CA PHE A 42 7.22 -6.12 -0.27
C PHE A 42 8.72 -6.37 -0.37
N GLY A 43 9.17 -7.44 -1.03
CA GLY A 43 10.61 -7.67 -1.23
C GLY A 43 11.32 -6.68 -2.18
N SER A 44 10.61 -5.71 -2.78
CA SER A 44 11.22 -4.55 -3.47
C SER A 44 11.40 -3.33 -2.57
N ILE A 45 10.93 -3.39 -1.31
CA ILE A 45 11.03 -2.30 -0.33
C ILE A 45 12.30 -2.50 0.52
N ASP A 46 12.99 -1.41 0.86
CA ASP A 46 14.10 -1.47 1.80
C ASP A 46 13.61 -1.70 3.24
N MET A 47 13.82 -2.92 3.70
CA MET A 47 13.42 -3.41 5.02
C MET A 47 14.20 -2.82 6.20
N ASN A 48 15.36 -2.21 5.95
CA ASN A 48 16.22 -1.66 6.99
C ASN A 48 16.02 -0.15 7.23
N SER A 49 15.24 0.50 6.38
CA SER A 49 14.91 1.92 6.52
C SER A 49 14.14 2.19 7.83
N SER A 50 14.47 3.29 8.50
CA SER A 50 13.77 3.72 9.72
C SER A 50 12.43 4.36 9.36
N LEU A 51 11.36 3.87 9.99
CA LEU A 51 10.01 4.41 9.79
C LEU A 51 9.78 5.63 10.68
N LYS A 52 9.04 6.59 10.14
CA LYS A 52 8.53 7.75 10.87
C LYS A 52 7.10 8.02 10.44
N LEU A 53 6.27 8.41 11.38
CA LEU A 53 4.93 8.90 11.08
C LEU A 53 5.01 10.14 10.18
N HIS A 54 4.02 10.29 9.30
CA HIS A 54 3.88 11.45 8.42
C HIS A 54 3.83 12.75 9.23
N ASN A 55 4.10 13.88 8.58
CA ASN A 55 4.08 15.18 9.26
C ASN A 55 2.67 15.57 9.72
N ASP A 56 1.66 15.12 8.99
CA ASP A 56 0.25 15.39 9.28
C ASP A 56 -0.37 14.36 10.25
N ASP A 57 0.36 13.29 10.57
CA ASP A 57 -0.11 12.30 11.53
C ASP A 57 -0.11 12.89 12.95
N PHE A 58 -1.13 12.52 13.73
CA PHE A 58 -1.23 12.94 15.12
C PHE A 58 -0.09 12.36 15.95
N LYS A 59 0.73 13.25 16.53
CA LYS A 59 1.83 12.90 17.44
C LYS A 59 1.51 13.42 18.84
N CYS A 60 1.89 12.66 19.86
CA CYS A 60 1.84 13.14 21.23
C CYS A 60 2.74 14.38 21.40
N LEU A 61 2.34 15.30 22.27
CA LEU A 61 3.16 16.47 22.59
C LEU A 61 4.49 16.00 23.19
N PRO A 62 5.65 16.33 22.57
CA PRO A 62 6.93 15.89 23.11
C PRO A 62 7.18 16.57 24.46
N ALA A 63 7.68 15.81 25.43
CA ALA A 63 8.00 16.31 26.77
C ALA A 63 8.91 17.54 26.73
N SER A 64 9.85 17.58 25.78
CA SER A 64 10.71 18.75 25.55
C SER A 64 9.92 20.02 25.29
N LYS A 65 8.82 19.96 24.53
CA LYS A 65 7.97 21.12 24.24
C LYS A 65 7.07 21.49 25.41
N LEU A 66 6.60 20.50 26.18
CA LEU A 66 5.81 20.73 27.39
C LEU A 66 6.63 21.48 28.45
N PHE A 67 7.86 21.02 28.72
CA PHE A 67 8.70 21.58 29.78
C PHE A 67 9.53 22.79 29.34
N ASN A 68 9.60 23.09 28.03
CA ASN A 68 10.31 24.27 27.53
C ASN A 68 9.67 25.59 28.02
N THR A 69 8.42 25.59 28.47
CA THR A 69 7.79 26.78 29.08
C THR A 69 8.48 27.24 30.35
N HIS A 70 9.17 26.33 31.04
CA HIS A 70 9.87 26.61 32.30
C HIS A 70 11.38 26.79 32.13
N SER A 71 11.91 26.71 30.91
CA SER A 71 13.37 26.74 30.66
C SER A 71 14.05 28.06 31.01
N ALA A 72 13.29 29.17 31.07
CA ALA A 72 13.77 30.49 31.46
C ALA A 72 13.59 30.81 32.97
N ASP A 73 13.15 29.85 33.78
CA ASP A 73 12.94 30.07 35.22
C ASP A 73 14.29 30.15 35.95
N PRO A 74 14.64 31.28 36.60
CA PRO A 74 15.92 31.44 37.29
C PRO A 74 16.11 30.46 38.45
N ARG A 75 15.02 29.90 39.00
CA ARG A 75 15.06 28.90 40.10
C ARG A 75 15.66 27.56 39.67
N LEU A 76 15.79 27.29 38.38
CA LEU A 76 16.39 26.05 37.87
C LEU A 76 17.86 25.91 38.27
N ALA A 77 18.58 27.03 38.43
CA ALA A 77 19.99 27.02 38.80
C ALA A 77 20.24 26.59 40.26
N ASP A 78 19.23 26.73 41.12
CA ASP A 78 19.32 26.40 42.55
C ASP A 78 19.00 24.93 42.84
N ILE A 79 18.53 24.18 41.83
CA ILE A 79 18.18 22.77 41.97
C ILE A 79 19.44 21.91 41.86
N MET A 80 19.90 21.36 42.99
CA MET A 80 20.91 20.30 42.98
C MET A 80 20.27 18.98 42.58
N LEU A 81 20.69 18.41 41.45
CA LEU A 81 20.24 17.09 41.00
C LEU A 81 21.10 16.01 41.66
N ASP A 82 20.43 14.98 42.18
CA ASP A 82 21.11 13.76 42.61
C ASP A 82 21.62 12.98 41.39
N SER A 83 22.85 12.48 41.49
CA SER A 83 23.48 11.63 40.49
C SER A 83 22.66 10.37 40.16
N GLU A 84 21.94 9.79 41.13
CA GLU A 84 21.05 8.65 40.88
C GLU A 84 19.88 9.04 39.97
N PHE A 85 19.31 10.22 40.18
CA PHE A 85 18.23 10.75 39.37
C PHE A 85 18.71 11.10 37.95
N GLU A 86 19.88 11.72 37.80
CA GLU A 86 20.45 12.01 36.49
C GLU A 86 20.67 10.74 35.67
N ASN A 87 21.22 9.69 36.30
CA ASN A 87 21.43 8.39 35.67
C ASN A 87 20.11 7.71 35.29
N PHE A 88 19.08 7.82 36.13
CA PHE A 88 17.73 7.33 35.83
C PHE A 88 17.14 8.04 34.60
N ILE A 89 17.19 9.37 34.55
CA ILE A 89 16.67 10.15 33.41
C ILE A 89 17.47 9.87 32.14
N ALA A 90 18.79 9.72 32.22
CA ALA A 90 19.62 9.34 31.08
C ALA A 90 19.25 7.96 30.53
N SER A 91 19.03 6.98 31.43
CA SER A 91 18.61 5.63 31.05
C SER A 91 17.21 5.63 30.42
N HIS A 92 16.28 6.40 30.99
CA HIS A 92 14.93 6.54 30.43
C HIS A 92 14.96 7.16 29.03
N LYS A 93 15.76 8.21 28.81
CA LYS A 93 15.93 8.83 27.47
C LYS A 93 16.45 7.83 26.45
N ARG A 94 17.44 7.00 26.82
CA ARG A 94 17.99 5.95 25.95
C ARG A 94 16.92 4.90 25.61
N PHE A 95 16.19 4.41 26.61
CA PHE A 95 15.10 3.45 26.41
C PHE A 95 14.02 3.97 25.46
N VAL A 96 13.60 5.23 25.61
CA VAL A 96 12.59 5.84 24.72
C VAL A 96 13.14 6.02 23.30
N GLN A 97 14.42 6.33 23.15
CA GLN A 97 15.06 6.40 21.83
C GLN A 97 15.08 5.02 21.16
N GLU A 98 15.49 3.97 21.87
CA GLU A 98 15.50 2.60 21.38
C GLU A 98 14.09 2.11 20.98
N LEU A 99 13.06 2.43 21.78
CA LEU A 99 11.67 2.13 21.41
C LEU A 99 11.20 2.87 20.16
N GLY A 100 11.73 4.06 19.91
CA GLY A 100 11.42 4.86 18.72
C GLY A 100 12.11 4.38 17.45
N GLU A 101 13.11 3.50 17.56
CA GLU A 101 13.85 2.95 16.42
C GLU A 101 13.09 1.79 15.77
N VAL A 102 12.01 2.11 15.08
CA VAL A 102 11.22 1.13 14.31
C VAL A 102 11.71 1.08 12.87
N LYS A 103 12.05 -0.12 12.37
CA LYS A 103 12.43 -0.36 10.98
C LYS A 103 11.25 -0.83 10.15
N THR A 104 11.35 -0.68 8.83
CA THR A 104 10.32 -1.09 7.88
C THR A 104 9.93 -2.56 8.02
N LYS A 105 10.89 -3.45 8.25
CA LYS A 105 10.62 -4.88 8.49
C LYS A 105 9.74 -5.16 9.71
N ASP A 106 9.87 -4.35 10.76
CA ASP A 106 9.16 -4.58 12.03
C ASP A 106 7.65 -4.36 11.87
N VAL A 107 7.24 -3.67 10.79
CA VAL A 107 5.85 -3.47 10.39
C VAL A 107 5.46 -4.37 9.22
N LEU A 108 6.27 -4.40 8.14
CA LEU A 108 5.89 -5.08 6.91
C LEU A 108 5.98 -6.61 7.00
N GLU A 109 6.90 -7.20 7.78
CA GLU A 109 6.99 -8.66 7.91
C GLU A 109 5.77 -9.25 8.66
N PRO A 110 5.34 -8.70 9.83
CA PRO A 110 4.10 -9.15 10.45
C PRO A 110 2.89 -8.95 9.55
N LEU A 111 2.79 -7.80 8.89
CA LEU A 111 1.70 -7.48 7.97
C LEU A 111 1.65 -8.44 6.77
N ALA A 112 2.83 -8.82 6.25
CA ALA A 112 2.95 -9.78 5.15
C ALA A 112 2.41 -11.16 5.51
N ASN A 113 2.49 -11.56 6.78
CA ASN A 113 1.99 -12.83 7.28
C ASN A 113 0.49 -12.75 7.65
N LEU A 114 0.06 -11.69 8.34
CA LEU A 114 -1.33 -11.52 8.79
C LEU A 114 -2.34 -11.45 7.62
N GLN A 115 -1.96 -10.86 6.50
CA GLN A 115 -2.84 -10.78 5.32
C GLN A 115 -3.19 -12.14 4.69
N HIS A 116 -2.48 -13.23 5.02
CA HIS A 116 -2.83 -14.57 4.51
C HIS A 116 -3.98 -15.20 5.30
N THR A 117 -4.25 -14.71 6.51
CA THR A 117 -5.37 -15.19 7.34
C THR A 117 -6.63 -14.34 7.18
N ASP A 118 -6.49 -13.07 6.79
CA ASP A 118 -7.61 -12.15 6.59
C ASP A 118 -7.56 -11.48 5.21
N SER A 119 -8.54 -11.79 4.36
CA SER A 119 -8.67 -11.20 3.03
C SER A 119 -9.09 -9.72 3.06
N ASN A 120 -9.72 -9.23 4.13
CA ASN A 120 -10.02 -7.81 4.28
C ASN A 120 -8.74 -7.01 4.51
N LEU A 121 -7.87 -7.49 5.40
CA LEU A 121 -6.55 -6.90 5.58
C LEU A 121 -5.74 -6.87 4.27
N ALA A 122 -5.75 -7.97 3.50
CA ALA A 122 -5.08 -8.01 2.20
C ALA A 122 -5.66 -6.98 1.21
N HIS A 123 -6.99 -6.81 1.22
CA HIS A 123 -7.68 -5.79 0.44
C HIS A 123 -7.26 -4.37 0.83
N ASP A 124 -7.25 -4.07 2.13
CA ASP A 124 -6.87 -2.74 2.66
C ASP A 124 -5.41 -2.41 2.33
N ILE A 125 -4.50 -3.39 2.48
CA ILE A 125 -3.10 -3.23 2.08
C ILE A 125 -3.01 -2.93 0.59
N TRP A 126 -3.71 -3.68 -0.26
CA TRP A 126 -3.64 -3.48 -1.71
C TRP A 126 -4.13 -2.10 -2.12
N THR A 127 -5.28 -1.67 -1.62
CA THR A 127 -5.89 -0.38 -2.01
C THR A 127 -5.06 0.82 -1.57
N ALA A 128 -4.29 0.68 -0.48
CA ALA A 128 -3.30 1.67 -0.06
C ALA A 128 -1.99 1.59 -0.87
N TYR A 129 -1.52 0.38 -1.17
CA TYR A 129 -0.21 0.14 -1.74
C TYR A 129 -0.15 0.31 -3.27
N PHE A 130 -1.18 -0.11 -4.00
CA PHE A 130 -1.22 -0.04 -5.45
C PHE A 130 -1.05 1.39 -5.99
N PRO A 131 -1.74 2.42 -5.47
CA PRO A 131 -1.53 3.81 -5.94
C PRO A 131 -0.09 4.28 -5.77
N LEU A 132 0.59 3.85 -4.70
CA LEU A 132 1.98 4.23 -4.42
C LEU A 132 2.92 3.64 -5.47
N ILE A 133 2.83 2.34 -5.75
CA ILE A 133 3.62 1.70 -6.81
C ILE A 133 3.31 2.35 -8.15
N TRP A 134 2.03 2.50 -8.48
CA TRP A 134 1.60 3.06 -9.76
C TRP A 134 2.19 4.45 -10.02
N SER A 135 2.17 5.31 -9.00
CA SER A 135 2.74 6.67 -9.09
C SER A 135 4.26 6.68 -9.27
N SER A 136 4.95 5.61 -8.87
CA SER A 136 6.40 5.45 -9.06
C SER A 136 6.82 4.92 -10.43
N LEU A 137 5.90 4.30 -11.19
CA LEU A 137 6.19 3.77 -12.52
C LEU A 137 6.44 4.89 -13.54
N SER A 138 7.33 4.63 -14.50
CA SER A 138 7.54 5.52 -15.66
C SER A 138 6.31 5.52 -16.56
N ARG A 139 6.23 6.44 -17.54
CA ARG A 139 5.12 6.47 -18.49
C ARG A 139 5.06 5.18 -19.31
N ASP A 140 6.21 4.73 -19.82
CA ASP A 140 6.29 3.55 -20.67
C ASP A 140 5.91 2.29 -19.87
N ASP A 141 6.42 2.15 -18.63
CA ASP A 141 6.04 1.04 -17.74
C ASP A 141 4.54 1.01 -17.44
N ARG A 142 3.89 2.18 -17.34
CA ARG A 142 2.43 2.25 -17.12
C ARG A 142 1.64 1.82 -18.34
N GLU A 143 2.08 2.18 -19.54
CA GLU A 143 1.40 1.78 -20.79
C GLU A 143 1.47 0.25 -20.98
N ASP A 144 2.62 -0.37 -20.68
CA ASP A 144 2.77 -1.82 -20.69
C ASP A 144 1.93 -2.49 -19.59
N MET A 145 1.92 -1.90 -18.38
CA MET A 145 1.15 -2.41 -17.25
C MET A 145 -0.37 -2.30 -17.47
N GLU A 146 -0.86 -1.24 -18.11
CA GLU A 146 -2.28 -1.10 -18.48
C GLU A 146 -2.75 -2.30 -19.29
N THR A 147 -1.95 -2.69 -20.30
CA THR A 147 -2.21 -3.87 -21.12
C THR A 147 -2.19 -5.15 -20.28
N GLY A 148 -1.20 -5.30 -19.41
CA GLY A 148 -1.08 -6.45 -18.50
C GLY A 148 -2.28 -6.59 -17.55
N LEU A 149 -2.73 -5.49 -16.94
CA LEU A 149 -3.87 -5.46 -16.03
C LEU A 149 -5.18 -5.81 -16.71
N ILE A 150 -5.41 -5.32 -17.94
CA ILE A 150 -6.60 -5.68 -18.72
C ILE A 150 -6.59 -7.20 -19.00
N ASN A 151 -5.46 -7.73 -19.47
CA ASN A 151 -5.32 -9.15 -19.76
C ASN A 151 -5.54 -10.01 -18.51
N LEU A 152 -4.97 -9.63 -17.37
CA LEU A 152 -5.16 -10.30 -16.09
C LEU A 152 -6.62 -10.34 -15.67
N LEU A 153 -7.30 -9.18 -15.62
CA LEU A 153 -8.68 -9.08 -15.15
C LEU A 153 -9.67 -9.85 -16.03
N THR A 154 -9.35 -10.04 -17.32
CA THR A 154 -10.19 -10.81 -18.25
C THR A 154 -9.97 -12.33 -18.19
N LYS A 155 -9.07 -12.83 -17.33
CA LYS A 155 -8.85 -14.27 -17.19
C LYS A 155 -10.07 -14.97 -16.59
N ASP A 156 -10.36 -16.15 -17.12
CA ASP A 156 -11.51 -17.00 -16.79
C ASP A 156 -11.40 -17.65 -15.40
N PHE A 157 -10.19 -17.92 -14.91
CA PHE A 157 -9.99 -18.53 -13.59
C PHE A 157 -10.58 -17.71 -12.44
N HIS A 158 -10.81 -16.40 -12.64
CA HIS A 158 -11.49 -15.55 -11.66
C HIS A 158 -12.93 -15.99 -11.37
N GLN A 159 -13.60 -16.75 -12.26
CA GLN A 159 -14.97 -17.22 -12.01
C GLN A 159 -15.11 -18.03 -10.71
N ARG A 160 -14.02 -18.66 -10.25
CA ARG A 160 -14.00 -19.45 -8.99
C ARG A 160 -14.12 -18.61 -7.71
N GLN A 161 -13.92 -17.29 -7.81
CA GLN A 161 -14.02 -16.34 -6.70
C GLN A 161 -15.22 -15.39 -6.81
N THR A 162 -16.15 -15.64 -7.76
CA THR A 162 -17.34 -14.79 -7.99
C THR A 162 -18.22 -14.63 -6.75
N ASP A 163 -18.29 -15.65 -5.89
CA ASP A 163 -19.12 -15.62 -4.67
C ASP A 163 -18.37 -15.12 -3.42
N LYS A 164 -17.07 -14.80 -3.53
CA LYS A 164 -16.24 -14.39 -2.39
C LYS A 164 -16.25 -12.88 -2.18
N ARG A 165 -16.25 -12.45 -0.92
CA ARG A 165 -16.21 -11.03 -0.53
C ARG A 165 -15.20 -10.87 0.62
N PRO A 166 -14.11 -10.09 0.45
CA PRO A 166 -13.63 -9.51 -0.81
C PRO A 166 -13.10 -10.58 -1.79
N ASN A 167 -13.05 -10.26 -3.08
CA ASN A 167 -12.39 -11.08 -4.10
C ASN A 167 -11.24 -10.27 -4.75
N CYS A 168 -10.32 -10.97 -5.43
CA CYS A 168 -9.14 -10.32 -6.01
C CYS A 168 -9.53 -9.36 -7.15
N VAL A 169 -10.57 -9.65 -7.94
CA VAL A 169 -10.99 -8.77 -9.04
C VAL A 169 -11.50 -7.43 -8.52
N ALA A 170 -12.38 -7.44 -7.54
CA ALA A 170 -12.89 -6.23 -6.90
C ALA A 170 -11.75 -5.44 -6.23
N THR A 171 -10.84 -6.13 -5.55
CA THR A 171 -9.68 -5.49 -4.91
C THR A 171 -8.74 -4.84 -5.91
N LEU A 172 -8.47 -5.50 -7.05
CA LEU A 172 -7.68 -4.93 -8.15
C LEU A 172 -8.34 -3.68 -8.71
N ILE A 173 -9.64 -3.73 -8.98
CA ILE A 173 -10.42 -2.60 -9.46
C ILE A 173 -10.33 -1.44 -8.47
N ASP A 174 -10.53 -1.68 -7.18
CA ASP A 174 -10.47 -0.63 -6.16
C ASP A 174 -9.11 0.06 -6.09
N GLY A 175 -8.01 -0.70 -6.24
CA GLY A 175 -6.67 -0.14 -6.39
C GLY A 175 -6.53 0.71 -7.65
N ILE A 176 -7.00 0.21 -8.79
CA ILE A 176 -6.95 0.87 -10.12
C ILE A 176 -7.66 2.24 -10.07
N VAL A 177 -8.85 2.30 -9.48
CA VAL A 177 -9.66 3.53 -9.45
C VAL A 177 -9.02 4.62 -8.58
N ARG A 178 -8.33 4.23 -7.51
CA ARG A 178 -7.64 5.16 -6.60
C ARG A 178 -6.31 5.67 -7.15
N ALA A 179 -5.74 5.00 -8.14
CA ALA A 179 -4.41 5.32 -8.64
C ALA A 179 -4.36 6.64 -9.43
N LYS A 180 -3.30 7.41 -9.18
CA LYS A 180 -2.97 8.66 -9.89
C LYS A 180 -1.51 8.60 -10.36
N PRO A 181 -1.18 8.93 -11.62
CA PRO A 181 -2.08 9.30 -12.73
C PRO A 181 -3.10 8.21 -13.08
N ARG A 182 -4.24 8.58 -13.66
CA ARG A 182 -5.35 7.65 -13.90
C ARG A 182 -4.90 6.49 -14.82
N VAL A 183 -5.15 5.25 -14.40
CA VAL A 183 -4.96 4.04 -15.23
C VAL A 183 -5.96 4.07 -16.38
N LYS A 184 -5.52 3.91 -17.63
CA LYS A 184 -6.40 3.82 -18.79
C LYS A 184 -6.98 2.40 -18.88
N PHE A 185 -8.26 2.27 -18.54
CA PHE A 185 -8.95 0.98 -18.52
C PHE A 185 -10.24 1.06 -19.36
N PRO A 186 -10.50 0.11 -20.28
CA PRO A 186 -11.69 0.17 -21.13
C PRO A 186 -12.99 0.11 -20.32
N PRO A 187 -13.94 1.05 -20.49
CA PRO A 187 -15.17 1.10 -19.69
C PRO A 187 -16.04 -0.14 -19.79
N HIS A 188 -16.09 -0.77 -20.97
CA HIS A 188 -16.90 -1.97 -21.19
C HIS A 188 -16.34 -3.19 -20.44
N VAL A 189 -15.00 -3.34 -20.37
CA VAL A 189 -14.34 -4.37 -19.57
C VAL A 189 -14.62 -4.12 -18.10
N LEU A 190 -14.42 -2.87 -17.63
CA LEU A 190 -14.66 -2.52 -16.23
C LEU A 190 -16.10 -2.79 -15.81
N LYS A 191 -17.07 -2.41 -16.65
CA LYS A 191 -18.51 -2.67 -16.42
C LYS A 191 -18.80 -4.16 -16.30
N PHE A 192 -18.23 -4.98 -17.18
CA PHE A 192 -18.40 -6.43 -17.13
C PHE A 192 -17.84 -7.03 -15.84
N GLN A 193 -16.62 -6.64 -15.47
CA GLN A 193 -15.97 -7.14 -14.25
C GLN A 193 -16.71 -6.68 -12.99
N ALA A 194 -17.12 -5.42 -12.93
CA ALA A 194 -17.85 -4.87 -11.79
C ALA A 194 -19.18 -5.58 -11.53
N LYS A 195 -19.91 -5.90 -12.60
CA LYS A 195 -21.17 -6.63 -12.53
C LYS A 195 -20.98 -8.05 -11.97
N ASN A 196 -19.93 -8.73 -12.40
CA ASN A 196 -19.71 -10.13 -12.01
C ASN A 196 -19.05 -10.26 -10.63
N TYR A 197 -18.19 -9.31 -10.24
CA TYR A 197 -17.37 -9.42 -9.03
C TYR A 197 -17.72 -8.43 -7.92
N ASN A 198 -18.86 -7.74 -8.04
CA ASN A 198 -19.40 -6.82 -7.03
C ASN A 198 -18.51 -5.59 -6.76
N ALA A 199 -17.89 -5.04 -7.81
CA ALA A 199 -17.11 -3.80 -7.76
C ALA A 199 -17.89 -2.59 -8.33
N TRP A 200 -19.21 -2.58 -8.11
CA TRP A 200 -20.16 -1.66 -8.74
C TRP A 200 -19.81 -0.19 -8.50
N TYR A 201 -19.60 0.19 -7.24
CA TYR A 201 -19.36 1.58 -6.87
C TYR A 201 -18.02 2.09 -7.40
N SER A 202 -16.96 1.29 -7.25
CA SER A 202 -15.63 1.64 -7.75
C SER A 202 -15.63 1.84 -9.26
N ALA A 203 -16.28 0.94 -10.00
CA ALA A 203 -16.43 1.09 -11.44
C ALA A 203 -17.32 2.27 -11.83
N ALA A 204 -18.42 2.52 -11.10
CA ALA A 204 -19.28 3.67 -11.34
C ALA A 204 -18.49 4.98 -11.18
N THR A 205 -17.78 5.15 -10.06
CA THR A 205 -16.93 6.33 -9.82
C THR A 205 -15.90 6.52 -10.92
N TYR A 206 -15.24 5.44 -11.38
CA TYR A 206 -14.28 5.52 -12.47
C TYR A 206 -14.91 5.94 -13.80
N ILE A 207 -16.05 5.36 -14.17
CA ILE A 207 -16.74 5.65 -15.43
C ILE A 207 -17.33 7.07 -15.41
N GLU A 208 -17.87 7.52 -14.27
CA GLU A 208 -18.29 8.92 -14.05
C GLU A 208 -17.11 9.88 -14.24
N GLU A 209 -15.97 9.57 -13.61
CA GLU A 209 -14.73 10.32 -13.75
C GLU A 209 -14.23 10.40 -15.20
N LEU A 210 -14.42 9.33 -15.99
CA LEU A 210 -14.11 9.29 -17.42
C LEU A 210 -15.09 10.12 -18.25
N ALA A 211 -16.39 10.08 -17.93
CA ALA A 211 -17.39 10.86 -18.64
C ALA A 211 -17.21 12.37 -18.40
N MET A 212 -16.85 12.77 -17.18
CA MET A 212 -16.56 14.17 -16.83
C MET A 212 -15.23 14.66 -17.41
N LYS A 213 -14.22 13.79 -17.50
CA LYS A 213 -12.87 14.11 -17.99
C LYS A 213 -12.40 13.00 -18.93
N PRO A 214 -12.80 13.04 -20.21
CA PRO A 214 -12.47 11.99 -21.16
C PRO A 214 -10.96 12.00 -21.47
N ILE A 215 -10.40 10.82 -21.72
CA ILE A 215 -8.96 10.64 -22.03
C ILE A 215 -8.63 11.13 -23.44
N VAL A 216 -9.64 11.15 -24.31
CA VAL A 216 -9.58 11.67 -25.69
C VAL A 216 -10.67 12.75 -25.78
N ASP A 217 -10.35 13.92 -26.32
CA ASP A 217 -11.33 14.97 -26.63
C ASP A 217 -12.37 14.39 -27.61
N THR A 218 -13.43 13.82 -27.05
CA THR A 218 -14.55 13.33 -27.83
C THR A 218 -15.48 14.53 -27.96
N PRO A 219 -15.84 14.97 -29.18
CA PRO A 219 -16.73 16.11 -29.33
C PRO A 219 -18.01 15.86 -28.54
N ALA A 220 -18.45 16.85 -27.76
CA ALA A 220 -19.63 16.74 -26.92
C ALA A 220 -20.81 16.23 -27.75
N THR A 221 -21.27 15.02 -27.47
CA THR A 221 -22.48 14.47 -28.07
C THR A 221 -23.65 15.31 -27.58
N ARG A 222 -24.19 16.13 -28.50
CA ARG A 222 -25.43 16.90 -28.35
C ARG A 222 -26.63 15.98 -28.12
#